data_AF-A0A8J2K022-F1
#
_entry.id   AF-A0A8J2K022-F1
#
_cell.length_a   1.000
_cell.length_b   1.000
_cell.length_c   1.000
_cell.angle_alpha   90.00
_cell.angle_beta   90.00
_cell.angle_gamma   90.00
#
_symmetry.space_group_name_H-M   'P 1'
#
loop_
_entity.id
_entity.type
_entity.pdbx_description
1 polymer ?
#
loop_
_entity_poly.entity_id
_entity_poly.type
_entity_poly.pdbx_seq_one_letter_code
_entity_poly.pdbx_strand_id
1 'polypeptide(L)'
;MQDHKNPNDGTKDTSFTKCFQNDKTVDQDGKQTSQQPLDPVTFLQLYRFTSLGDRLSLLLAVIAVVTASTIFPVVNIISGSMAELLIKRDLGDIECNGSFPLDIPPSSAPSSADETNVDIFDKIFALARYMIALGIVHLVSGYLFISLFHRVAEKMAFRLRKV
;
A
#
# COMPACT_ATOMS: atom_id res chain seq x y z
N MET A 1 -38.80 16.24 -44.55
CA MET A 1 -38.32 15.18 -43.64
C MET A 1 -36.86 15.49 -43.37
N GLN A 2 -36.59 16.11 -42.22
CA GLN A 2 -35.24 16.51 -41.79
C GLN A 2 -34.82 15.52 -40.70
N ASP A 3 -33.76 14.75 -40.97
CA ASP A 3 -33.21 13.78 -40.04
C ASP A 3 -32.33 14.47 -39.00
N HIS A 4 -32.83 14.51 -37.76
CA HIS A 4 -32.07 14.91 -36.58
C HIS A 4 -31.08 13.80 -36.19
N LYS A 5 -29.81 13.97 -36.57
CA LYS A 5 -28.71 13.14 -36.06
C LYS A 5 -28.25 13.69 -34.70
N ASN A 6 -28.61 12.98 -33.64
CA ASN A 6 -28.20 13.26 -32.25
C ASN A 6 -26.73 12.82 -32.02
N PRO A 7 -25.82 13.70 -31.60
CA PRO A 7 -24.45 13.36 -31.24
C PRO A 7 -24.32 13.31 -29.71
N ASN A 8 -24.46 12.13 -29.12
CA ASN A 8 -24.16 11.90 -27.71
C ASN A 8 -23.43 10.56 -27.53
N ASP A 9 -22.28 10.45 -28.19
CA ASP A 9 -21.27 9.44 -27.86
C ASP A 9 -20.34 10.02 -26.79
N GLY A 10 -20.73 9.84 -25.53
CA GLY A 10 -20.03 10.30 -24.34
C GLY A 10 -18.81 9.44 -24.02
N THR A 11 -17.83 9.42 -24.92
CA THR A 11 -16.49 8.87 -24.68
C THR A 11 -15.79 9.71 -23.61
N LYS A 12 -15.88 9.28 -22.35
CA LYS A 12 -15.19 9.91 -21.21
C LYS A 12 -13.70 9.57 -21.22
N ASP A 13 -12.91 10.55 -21.67
CA ASP A 13 -11.71 11.07 -21.03
C ASP A 13 -10.62 10.10 -20.55
N THR A 14 -9.87 9.50 -21.48
CA THR A 14 -8.48 9.06 -21.24
C THR A 14 -7.49 10.23 -21.45
N SER A 15 -7.72 11.35 -20.78
CA SER A 15 -6.93 12.59 -20.92
C SER A 15 -5.95 12.84 -19.76
N PHE A 16 -5.35 11.79 -19.21
CA PHE A 16 -4.33 11.93 -18.14
C PHE A 16 -2.92 11.45 -18.51
N THR A 17 -2.68 11.00 -19.74
CA THR A 17 -1.38 10.43 -20.17
C THR A 17 -0.60 11.34 -21.11
N LYS A 18 -0.63 12.67 -20.91
CA LYS A 18 0.06 13.64 -21.79
C LYS A 18 1.11 14.55 -21.12
N CYS A 19 1.55 14.24 -19.89
CA CYS A 19 2.57 15.05 -19.21
C CYS A 19 4.00 14.49 -19.21
N PHE A 20 4.27 13.36 -19.87
CA PHE A 20 5.64 12.87 -20.04
C PHE A 20 6.04 12.91 -21.51
N GLN A 21 6.28 14.12 -22.03
CA GLN A 21 6.92 14.27 -23.33
C GLN A 21 7.95 15.40 -23.29
N ASN A 22 9.15 15.05 -23.77
CA ASN A 22 10.34 15.86 -24.01
C ASN A 22 11.23 16.18 -22.81
N ASP A 23 12.16 15.26 -22.53
CA ASP A 23 13.55 15.67 -22.37
C ASP A 23 14.36 15.04 -23.52
N LYS A 24 14.86 15.89 -24.43
CA LYS A 24 15.69 15.48 -25.56
C LYS A 24 17.15 15.68 -25.14
N THR A 25 17.80 14.61 -24.68
CA THR A 25 19.27 14.59 -24.60
C THR A 25 19.83 14.39 -26.01
N VAL A 26 20.39 15.47 -26.56
CA VAL A 26 21.16 15.46 -27.81
C VAL A 26 22.56 14.95 -27.49
N ASP A 27 22.86 13.70 -27.85
CA ASP A 27 24.24 13.19 -27.87
C ASP A 27 24.97 13.74 -29.12
N GLN A 28 26.15 14.32 -28.89
CA GLN A 28 27.08 14.84 -29.91
C GLN A 28 27.88 13.72 -30.60
N ASP A 29 27.21 12.76 -31.22
CA ASP A 29 27.87 11.98 -32.26
C ASP A 29 26.88 11.58 -33.35
N GLY A 30 27.19 11.95 -34.59
CA GLY A 30 26.27 12.05 -35.72
C GLY A 30 25.79 10.71 -36.28
N LYS A 31 25.08 9.90 -35.48
CA LYS A 31 24.27 8.79 -35.94
C LYS A 31 22.84 8.99 -35.45
N GLN A 32 21.97 9.43 -36.37
CA GLN A 32 20.52 9.29 -36.21
C GLN A 32 20.19 7.81 -36.06
N THR A 33 20.20 7.33 -34.81
CA THR A 33 19.47 6.12 -34.46
C THR A 33 18.01 6.54 -34.49
N SER A 34 17.35 6.28 -35.62
CA SER A 34 15.90 6.32 -35.74
C SER A 34 15.35 5.50 -34.59
N GLN A 35 14.89 6.15 -33.52
CA GLN A 35 14.08 5.52 -32.49
C GLN A 35 12.75 5.20 -33.15
N GLN A 36 12.72 4.07 -33.87
CA GLN A 36 11.46 3.45 -34.24
C GLN A 36 10.65 3.28 -32.94
N PRO A 37 9.35 3.61 -32.94
CA PRO A 37 8.52 3.35 -31.78
C PRO A 37 8.65 1.85 -31.47
N LEU A 38 9.27 1.51 -30.33
CA LEU A 38 9.36 0.13 -29.92
C LEU A 38 7.94 -0.38 -29.73
N ASP A 39 7.58 -1.41 -30.48
CA ASP A 39 6.29 -2.07 -30.29
C ASP A 39 6.14 -2.45 -28.81
N PRO A 40 4.97 -2.20 -28.20
CA PRO A 40 4.75 -2.48 -26.79
C PRO A 40 4.95 -3.98 -26.54
N VAL A 41 6.04 -4.30 -25.84
CA VAL A 41 6.36 -5.68 -25.49
C VAL A 41 5.43 -6.13 -24.38
N THR A 42 4.75 -7.26 -24.60
CA THR A 42 3.84 -7.85 -23.62
C THR A 42 4.57 -8.19 -22.32
N PHE A 43 3.95 -7.95 -21.16
CA PHE A 43 4.53 -8.25 -19.84
C PHE A 43 5.06 -9.69 -19.70
N LEU A 44 4.37 -10.66 -20.29
CA LEU A 44 4.79 -12.07 -20.28
C LEU A 44 6.08 -12.32 -21.07
N GLN A 45 6.34 -11.54 -22.14
CA GLN A 45 7.57 -11.63 -22.92
C GLN A 45 8.77 -11.06 -22.14
N LEU A 46 8.55 -10.06 -21.29
CA LEU A 46 9.58 -9.55 -20.37
C LEU A 46 10.09 -10.64 -19.39
N TYR A 47 9.20 -11.49 -18.90
CA TYR A 47 9.54 -12.57 -17.96
C TYR A 47 10.06 -13.85 -18.60
N ARG A 48 10.21 -13.89 -19.94
CA ARG A 48 10.71 -15.08 -20.64
C ARG A 48 12.15 -15.43 -20.25
N PHE A 49 12.94 -14.44 -19.87
CA PHE A 49 14.36 -14.61 -19.51
C PHE A 49 14.62 -14.72 -18.00
N THR A 50 13.56 -14.69 -17.18
CA THR A 50 13.67 -14.77 -15.72
C THR A 50 13.82 -16.22 -15.27
N SER A 51 14.82 -16.49 -14.42
CA SER A 51 15.05 -17.84 -13.88
C SER A 51 13.94 -18.20 -12.87
N LEU A 52 13.68 -19.49 -12.68
CA LEU A 52 12.68 -19.97 -11.71
C LEU A 52 12.92 -19.39 -10.31
N GLY A 53 14.19 -19.30 -9.88
CA GLY A 53 14.55 -18.71 -8.58
C GLY A 53 14.20 -17.23 -8.48
N ASP A 54 14.36 -16.46 -9.56
CA ASP A 54 14.02 -15.04 -9.58
C ASP A 54 12.48 -14.84 -9.54
N ARG A 55 11.71 -15.76 -10.13
CA ARG A 55 10.23 -15.77 -10.04
C ARG A 55 9.75 -16.04 -8.61
N LEU A 56 10.39 -16.96 -7.89
CA LEU A 56 10.06 -17.24 -6.49
C LEU A 56 10.38 -16.05 -5.58
N SER A 57 11.53 -15.39 -5.77
CA SER A 57 11.86 -14.16 -5.03
C SER A 57 10.85 -13.04 -5.26
N LEU A 58 10.36 -12.90 -6.50
CA LEU A 58 9.37 -11.87 -6.83
C LEU A 58 8.00 -12.19 -6.21
N LEU A 59 7.59 -13.46 -6.21
CA LEU A 59 6.36 -13.90 -5.55
C LEU A 59 6.41 -13.63 -4.03
N LEU A 60 7.54 -13.96 -3.38
CA LEU A 60 7.75 -13.64 -1.96
C LEU A 60 7.68 -12.13 -1.69
N ALA A 61 8.26 -11.33 -2.58
CA ALA A 61 8.21 -9.87 -2.46
C ALA A 61 6.78 -9.33 -2.61
N VAL A 62 5.97 -9.90 -3.51
CA VAL A 62 4.54 -9.54 -3.65
C VAL A 62 3.76 -9.90 -2.38
N ILE A 63 3.99 -11.07 -1.79
CA ILE A 63 3.35 -11.42 -0.51
C ILE A 63 3.73 -10.41 0.58
N ALA A 64 5.02 -10.07 0.69
CA ALA A 64 5.52 -9.10 1.66
C ALA A 64 4.92 -7.69 1.45
N VAL A 65 4.70 -7.27 0.20
CA VAL A 65 4.09 -5.97 -0.09
C VAL A 65 2.61 -5.96 0.27
N VAL A 66 1.88 -7.04 -0.02
CA VAL A 66 0.45 -7.15 0.33
C VAL A 66 0.29 -7.08 1.84
N THR A 67 1.12 -7.82 2.60
CA THR A 67 1.10 -7.73 4.06
C THR A 67 1.45 -6.32 4.55
N ALA A 68 2.45 -5.66 3.96
CA ALA A 68 2.83 -4.31 4.35
C ALA A 68 1.70 -3.28 4.05
N SER A 69 0.99 -3.42 2.93
CA SER A 69 -0.13 -2.55 2.56
C SER A 69 -1.35 -2.72 3.48
N THR A 70 -1.60 -3.93 3.97
CA THR A 70 -2.72 -4.18 4.91
C THR A 70 -2.51 -3.58 6.30
N ILE A 71 -1.30 -3.12 6.65
CA ILE A 71 -1.04 -2.53 7.97
C ILE A 71 -1.73 -1.16 8.12
N PHE A 72 -1.80 -0.36 7.05
CA PHE A 72 -2.48 0.94 7.08
C PHE A 72 -3.97 0.87 7.46
N PRO A 73 -4.82 0.03 6.84
CA PRO A 73 -6.21 -0.08 7.26
C PRO A 73 -6.35 -0.63 8.68
N VAL A 74 -5.47 -1.55 9.11
CA VAL A 74 -5.45 -2.05 10.50
C VAL A 74 -5.16 -0.93 11.50
N VAL A 75 -4.15 -0.10 11.23
CA VAL A 75 -3.82 1.07 12.07
C VAL A 75 -4.99 2.05 12.15
N ASN A 76 -5.72 2.27 11.05
CA ASN A 76 -6.91 3.13 11.06
C ASN A 76 -8.02 2.60 11.97
N ILE A 77 -8.27 1.28 11.95
CA ILE A 77 -9.26 0.65 12.83
C ILE A 77 -8.86 0.83 14.30
N ILE A 78 -7.59 0.56 14.62
CA ILE A 78 -7.04 0.70 15.98
C ILE A 78 -7.14 2.16 16.46
N SER A 79 -6.83 3.13 15.58
CA SER A 79 -6.96 4.56 15.88
C SER A 79 -8.40 4.95 16.20
N GLY A 80 -9.38 4.35 15.52
CA GLY A 80 -10.80 4.50 15.84
C GLY A 80 -11.13 4.03 17.26
N SER A 81 -10.60 2.88 17.68
CA SER A 81 -10.79 2.38 19.04
C SER A 81 -10.13 3.27 20.10
N MET A 82 -8.95 3.86 19.82
CA MET A 82 -8.36 4.86 20.72
C MET A 82 -9.23 6.11 20.84
N ALA A 83 -9.77 6.61 19.74
CA ALA A 83 -10.66 7.76 19.76
C ALA A 83 -11.92 7.49 20.60
N GLU A 84 -12.50 6.30 20.48
CA GLU A 84 -13.65 5.88 21.29
C GLU A 84 -13.32 5.87 22.80
N LEU A 85 -12.14 5.37 23.19
CA LEU A 85 -11.70 5.38 24.59
C LEU A 85 -11.50 6.80 25.14
N LEU A 86 -10.97 7.71 24.32
CA LEU A 86 -10.80 9.12 24.70
C LEU A 86 -12.14 9.85 24.81
N ILE A 87 -13.08 9.59 23.90
CA ILE A 87 -14.42 10.17 23.94
C ILE A 87 -15.20 9.65 25.16
N LYS A 88 -15.11 8.35 25.46
CA LYS A 88 -15.73 7.76 26.67
C LYS A 88 -15.20 8.41 27.95
N ARG A 89 -13.91 8.76 27.99
CA ARG A 89 -13.31 9.50 29.11
C ARG A 89 -13.84 10.93 29.24
N ASP A 90 -14.01 11.64 28.12
CA ASP A 90 -14.40 13.06 28.12
C ASP A 90 -15.90 13.26 28.36
N LEU A 91 -16.74 12.38 27.81
CA LEU A 91 -18.20 12.47 27.93
C LEU A 91 -18.77 11.78 29.18
N GLY A 92 -18.04 10.83 29.78
CA GLY A 92 -18.50 10.01 30.91
C GLY A 92 -19.64 9.06 30.50
N ASP A 93 -19.39 7.74 30.47
CA ASP A 93 -20.33 6.62 30.25
C ASP A 93 -21.61 6.95 29.45
N ILE A 94 -21.47 7.56 28.27
CA ILE A 94 -22.50 7.53 27.25
C ILE A 94 -22.27 6.25 26.43
N GLU A 95 -22.95 5.16 26.81
CA GLU A 95 -22.96 3.89 26.08
C GLU A 95 -23.57 4.07 24.67
N CYS A 96 -22.77 4.52 23.72
CA CYS A 96 -23.08 4.43 22.30
C CYS A 96 -22.79 2.99 21.84
N ASN A 97 -23.86 2.21 21.76
CA ASN A 97 -23.92 0.78 21.49
C ASN A 97 -23.47 0.42 20.06
N GLY A 98 -22.16 0.54 19.78
CA GLY A 98 -21.57 0.32 18.45
C GLY A 98 -20.19 -0.32 18.46
N SER A 99 -19.80 -1.00 19.55
CA SER A 99 -18.49 -1.63 19.68
C SER A 99 -18.33 -2.85 18.77
N PHE A 100 -17.35 -2.79 17.88
CA PHE A 100 -16.80 -3.98 17.22
C PHE A 100 -16.23 -4.96 18.27
N PRO A 101 -16.41 -6.28 18.10
CA PRO A 101 -15.91 -7.26 19.04
C PRO A 101 -14.40 -7.45 18.82
N LEU A 102 -13.61 -6.50 19.31
CA LEU A 102 -12.26 -6.83 19.73
C LEU A 102 -12.44 -7.40 21.15
N ASP A 103 -12.22 -8.71 21.32
CA ASP A 103 -12.32 -9.45 22.58
C ASP A 103 -11.39 -8.82 23.63
N ILE A 104 -11.86 -7.75 24.24
CA ILE A 104 -11.28 -7.12 25.42
C ILE A 104 -12.13 -7.67 26.57
N PRO A 105 -11.54 -8.44 27.50
CA PRO A 105 -12.31 -9.08 28.56
C PRO A 105 -13.10 -8.03 29.36
N PRO A 106 -14.37 -8.29 29.70
CA PRO A 106 -15.20 -7.36 30.45
C PRO A 106 -14.64 -7.20 31.86
N SER A 107 -13.92 -6.12 32.09
CA SER A 107 -13.46 -5.68 33.39
C SER A 107 -14.66 -5.10 34.15
N SER A 108 -15.00 -5.74 35.27
CA SER A 108 -16.07 -5.36 36.20
C SER A 108 -15.93 -3.91 36.67
N ALA A 109 -17.04 -3.17 36.64
CA ALA A 109 -17.16 -1.75 36.97
C ALA A 109 -16.42 -1.34 38.27
N PRO A 110 -15.46 -0.40 38.20
CA PRO A 110 -14.83 0.16 39.40
C PRO A 110 -15.63 1.33 39.98
N SER A 111 -15.77 1.35 41.31
CA SER A 111 -16.52 2.35 42.08
C SER A 111 -15.72 3.61 42.42
N SER A 112 -14.62 3.89 41.73
CA SER A 112 -13.79 5.07 41.99
C SER A 112 -13.15 5.62 40.71
N ALA A 113 -13.12 6.96 40.59
CA ALA A 113 -12.55 7.65 39.43
C ALA A 113 -11.04 7.42 39.24
N ASP A 114 -10.35 6.90 40.27
CA ASP A 114 -8.93 6.54 40.19
C ASP A 114 -8.72 5.16 39.54
N GLU A 115 -9.60 4.19 39.80
CA GLU A 115 -9.52 2.85 39.20
C GLU A 115 -9.84 2.87 37.70
N THR A 116 -10.75 3.74 37.24
CA THR A 116 -11.04 3.93 35.80
C THR A 116 -9.85 4.52 35.04
N ASN A 117 -9.05 5.39 35.68
CA ASN A 117 -7.85 5.93 35.05
C ASN A 117 -6.80 4.82 34.80
N VAL A 118 -6.57 3.95 35.78
CA VAL A 118 -5.58 2.87 35.69
C VAL A 118 -5.94 1.87 34.59
N ASP A 119 -7.22 1.49 34.46
CA ASP A 119 -7.68 0.55 33.42
C ASP A 119 -7.56 1.13 31.99
N ILE A 120 -7.84 2.44 31.83
CA ILE A 120 -7.67 3.11 30.52
C ILE A 120 -6.19 3.18 30.13
N PHE A 121 -5.30 3.52 31.08
CA PHE A 121 -3.87 3.57 30.79
C PHE A 121 -3.34 2.19 30.38
N ASP A 122 -3.77 1.11 31.04
CA ASP A 122 -3.33 -0.24 30.68
C ASP A 122 -3.81 -0.63 29.26
N LYS A 123 -5.05 -0.27 28.89
CA LYS A 123 -5.58 -0.44 27.52
C LYS A 123 -4.77 0.35 26.48
N ILE A 124 -4.41 1.59 26.77
CA ILE A 124 -3.56 2.43 25.89
C ILE A 124 -2.16 1.81 25.76
N PHE A 125 -1.57 1.33 26.86
CA PHE A 125 -0.26 0.68 26.83
C PHE A 125 -0.27 -0.66 26.08
N ALA A 126 -1.35 -1.44 26.19
CA ALA A 126 -1.54 -2.65 25.39
C ALA A 126 -1.60 -2.30 23.89
N LEU A 127 -2.39 -1.30 23.53
CA LEU A 127 -2.51 -0.83 22.15
C LEU A 127 -1.20 -0.26 21.59
N ALA A 128 -0.45 0.50 22.38
CA ALA A 128 0.87 0.99 22.03
C ALA A 128 1.86 -0.17 21.75
N ARG A 129 1.82 -1.25 22.56
CA ARG A 129 2.61 -2.46 22.31
C ARG A 129 2.26 -3.11 20.96
N TYR A 130 0.97 -3.20 20.61
CA TYR A 130 0.55 -3.71 19.30
C TYR A 130 1.04 -2.83 18.15
N MET A 131 0.98 -1.51 18.29
CA MET A 131 1.45 -0.56 17.28
C MET A 131 2.97 -0.67 17.02
N ILE A 132 3.77 -0.85 18.08
CA ILE A 132 5.22 -1.08 17.93
C ILE A 132 5.48 -2.41 17.20
N ALA A 133 4.77 -3.48 17.55
CA ALA A 133 4.90 -4.77 16.89
C ALA A 133 4.54 -4.68 15.40
N LEU A 134 3.44 -4.01 15.05
CA LEU A 134 3.05 -3.75 13.66
C LEU A 134 4.09 -2.93 12.91
N GLY A 135 4.69 -1.92 13.55
CA GLY A 135 5.77 -1.13 12.98
C GLY A 135 7.01 -1.97 12.62
N ILE A 136 7.42 -2.88 13.51
CA ILE A 136 8.54 -3.80 13.26
C ILE A 136 8.22 -4.72 12.07
N VAL A 137 7.03 -5.31 12.05
CA VAL A 137 6.58 -6.18 10.95
C VAL A 137 6.54 -5.41 9.62
N HIS A 138 6.04 -4.18 9.62
CA HIS A 138 6.00 -3.31 8.45
C HIS A 138 7.42 -3.00 7.94
N LEU A 139 8.34 -2.66 8.85
CA LEU A 139 9.72 -2.33 8.52
C LEU A 139 10.45 -3.51 7.89
N VAL A 140 10.33 -4.70 8.48
CA VAL A 140 10.94 -5.93 7.93
C VAL A 140 10.34 -6.27 6.58
N SER A 141 9.01 -6.24 6.46
CA SER A 141 8.32 -6.58 5.21
C SER A 141 8.64 -5.60 4.08
N GLY A 142 8.67 -4.30 4.39
CA GLY A 142 9.03 -3.25 3.44
C GLY A 142 10.47 -3.37 2.97
N TYR A 143 11.41 -3.62 3.89
CA TYR A 143 12.81 -3.85 3.55
C TYR A 143 13.00 -5.05 2.64
N LEU A 144 12.34 -6.18 2.94
CA LEU A 144 12.42 -7.40 2.12
C LEU A 144 11.84 -7.18 0.73
N PHE A 145 10.66 -6.56 0.62
CA PHE A 145 10.04 -6.27 -0.67
C PHE A 145 10.97 -5.42 -1.55
N ILE A 146 11.45 -4.28 -1.06
CA ILE A 146 12.32 -3.37 -1.83
C ILE A 146 13.61 -4.08 -2.24
N SER A 147 14.26 -4.78 -1.30
CA SER A 147 15.54 -5.44 -1.54
C SER A 147 15.42 -6.57 -2.57
N LEU A 148 14.37 -7.38 -2.50
CA LEU A 148 14.12 -8.46 -3.46
C LEU A 148 13.78 -7.91 -4.84
N PHE A 149 12.94 -6.89 -4.93
CA PHE A 149 12.62 -6.26 -6.22
C PHE A 149 13.86 -5.64 -6.88
N HIS A 150 14.69 -4.93 -6.11
CA HIS A 150 15.90 -4.32 -6.64
C HIS A 150 16.87 -5.39 -7.18
N ARG A 151 17.11 -6.45 -6.41
CA ARG A 151 18.00 -7.54 -6.81
C ARG A 151 17.51 -8.27 -8.07
N VAL A 152 16.19 -8.47 -8.21
CA VAL A 152 15.62 -9.09 -9.41
C VAL A 152 15.71 -8.15 -10.61
N ALA A 153 15.45 -6.85 -10.41
CA ALA A 153 15.57 -5.84 -11.46
C ALA A 153 17.00 -5.74 -12.00
N GLU A 154 18.01 -5.73 -11.13
CA GLU A 154 19.43 -5.73 -11.53
C GLU A 154 19.80 -6.96 -12.37
N LYS A 155 19.41 -8.16 -11.91
CA LYS A 155 19.66 -9.41 -12.66
C LYS A 155 18.98 -9.40 -14.02
N MET A 156 17.75 -8.90 -14.08
CA MET A 156 16.99 -8.80 -15.32
C MET A 156 17.65 -7.81 -16.29
N ALA A 157 18.06 -6.64 -15.80
CA ALA A 157 18.77 -5.64 -16.60
C ALA A 157 20.13 -6.17 -17.11
N PHE A 158 20.89 -6.89 -16.29
CA PHE A 158 22.17 -7.48 -16.70
C PHE A 158 21.99 -8.55 -17.78
N ARG A 159 20.98 -9.42 -17.65
CA ARG A 159 20.68 -10.43 -18.68
C ARG A 159 20.24 -9.77 -19.99
N LEU A 160 19.43 -8.71 -19.93
CA LEU A 160 19.00 -7.99 -21.12
C LEU A 160 20.17 -7.36 -21.87
N ARG A 161 21.19 -6.85 -21.17
CA ARG A 161 22.40 -6.27 -21.78
C ARG A 161 23.36 -7.30 -22.37
N LYS A 162 23.26 -8.57 -21.97
CA LYS A 162 24.16 -9.64 -22.41
C LYS A 162 23.65 -10.38 -23.66
N VAL A 163 22.37 -10.23 -23.99
CA VAL A 163 21.73 -10.76 -25.22
C VAL A 163 21.93 -9.76 -26.35
#